data_AF-A0A947F8H7-F1
#
_entry.id   AF-A0A947F8H7-F1
#
_cell.length_a   1.000
_cell.length_b   1.000
_cell.length_c   1.000
_cell.angle_alpha   90.00
_cell.angle_beta   90.00
_cell.angle_gamma   90.00
#
_symmetry.space_group_name_H-M   'P 1'
#
loop_
_entity.id
_entity.type
_entity.pdbx_description
1 polymer ?
#
loop_
_entity_poly.entity_id
_entity_poly.type
_entity_poly.pdbx_seq_one_letter_code
_entity_poly.pdbx_strand_id
1 'polypeptide(L)'
;MDIYKVALDSISAHVAILDHKGLILETNRAWKDFGAANGIENEPSCIGLNYLDTCDRATENEFDEPAIIAAGIRQVIKGEIEEFFINYPCHSPTEERW
;
A
#
# COMPACT_ATOMS: atom_id res chain seq x y z
N MET A 1 -9.23 1.51 -25.73
CA MET A 1 -8.20 0.87 -24.90
C MET A 1 -7.57 1.98 -24.09
N ASP A 2 -7.70 1.92 -22.77
CA ASP A 2 -7.17 2.95 -21.89
C ASP A 2 -5.68 2.68 -21.65
N ILE A 3 -4.82 3.52 -22.23
CA ILE A 3 -3.36 3.36 -22.16
C ILE A 3 -2.86 3.52 -20.72
N TYR A 4 -3.54 4.32 -19.89
CA TYR A 4 -3.18 4.53 -18.50
C TYR A 4 -3.29 3.21 -17.72
N LYS A 5 -4.42 2.50 -17.86
CA LYS A 5 -4.62 1.22 -17.17
C LYS A 5 -3.64 0.15 -17.64
N VAL A 6 -3.38 0.08 -18.93
CA VAL A 6 -2.40 -0.87 -19.51
C VAL A 6 -0.99 -0.59 -18.99
N ALA A 7 -0.60 0.69 -18.89
CA ALA A 7 0.69 1.07 -18.34
C ALA A 7 0.79 0.69 -16.85
N LEU A 8 -0.23 1.03 -16.05
CA LEU A 8 -0.27 0.70 -14.62
C LEU A 8 -0.19 -0.82 -14.38
N ASP A 9 -0.97 -1.60 -15.13
CA ASP A 9 -0.99 -3.08 -15.06
C ASP A 9 0.27 -3.77 -15.61
N SER A 10 1.12 -3.02 -16.33
CA SER A 10 2.42 -3.52 -16.84
C SER A 10 3.54 -3.44 -15.80
N ILE A 11 3.36 -2.65 -14.74
CA ILE A 11 4.33 -2.51 -13.65
C ILE A 11 4.31 -3.78 -12.79
N SER A 12 5.48 -4.35 -12.53
CA SER A 12 5.62 -5.57 -11.72
C SER A 12 5.54 -5.31 -10.22
N ALA A 13 5.83 -4.09 -9.77
CA ALA A 13 5.65 -3.68 -8.38
C ALA A 13 4.16 -3.64 -8.00
N HIS A 14 3.84 -3.89 -6.73
CA HIS A 14 2.49 -3.68 -6.23
C HIS A 14 2.22 -2.19 -6.09
N VAL A 15 1.22 -1.66 -6.82
CA VAL A 15 0.91 -0.22 -6.82
C VAL A 15 -0.53 0.01 -6.37
N ALA A 16 -0.71 0.95 -5.45
CA ALA A 16 -1.99 1.51 -5.05
C ALA A 16 -1.96 3.04 -5.16
N ILE A 17 -3.03 3.63 -5.68
CA ILE A 17 -3.22 5.07 -5.80
C ILE A 17 -4.23 5.50 -4.74
N LEU A 18 -3.83 6.46 -3.91
CA LEU A 18 -4.62 6.96 -2.79
C LEU A 18 -5.17 8.35 -3.09
N ASP A 19 -6.33 8.67 -2.52
CA ASP A 19 -6.78 10.06 -2.41
C ASP A 19 -6.13 10.79 -1.21
N HIS A 20 -6.45 12.08 -1.05
CA HIS A 20 -5.96 12.92 0.06
C HIS A 20 -6.39 12.48 1.46
N LYS A 21 -7.27 11.48 1.59
CA LYS A 21 -7.70 10.89 2.87
C LYS A 21 -7.12 9.50 3.09
N GLY A 22 -6.38 8.95 2.12
CA GLY A 22 -5.84 7.59 2.17
C GLY A 22 -6.77 6.52 1.59
N LEU A 23 -7.88 6.89 0.93
CA LEU A 23 -8.77 5.95 0.26
C LEU A 23 -8.08 5.39 -0.98
N ILE A 24 -8.05 4.06 -1.13
CA ILE A 24 -7.54 3.38 -2.32
C ILE A 24 -8.53 3.62 -3.46
N LEU A 25 -8.12 4.41 -4.44
CA LEU A 25 -8.88 4.71 -5.66
C LEU A 25 -8.67 3.64 -6.72
N GLU A 26 -7.41 3.20 -6.88
CA GLU A 26 -7.03 2.20 -7.87
C GLU A 26 -5.82 1.38 -7.40
N THR A 27 -5.71 0.15 -7.92
CA THR A 27 -4.52 -0.69 -7.78
C THR A 27 -4.19 -1.35 -9.11
N ASN A 28 -2.93 -1.73 -9.30
CA ASN A 28 -2.51 -2.47 -10.48
C ASN A 28 -2.78 -3.99 -10.37
N ARG A 29 -2.64 -4.69 -11.49
CA ARG A 29 -2.73 -6.16 -11.56
C ARG A 29 -1.85 -6.87 -10.53
N ALA A 30 -0.59 -6.45 -10.36
CA ALA A 30 0.32 -7.10 -9.43
C ALA A 30 -0.20 -7.06 -7.99
N TRP A 31 -0.72 -5.91 -7.52
CA TRP A 31 -1.33 -5.78 -6.20
C TRP A 31 -2.52 -6.72 -6.02
N LYS A 32 -3.41 -6.77 -7.02
CA LYS A 32 -4.59 -7.63 -6.99
C LYS A 32 -4.21 -9.11 -6.91
N ASP A 33 -3.23 -9.54 -7.70
CA ASP A 33 -2.74 -10.91 -7.70
C ASP A 33 -2.13 -11.28 -6.33
N PHE A 34 -1.39 -10.35 -5.72
CA PHE A 34 -0.87 -10.50 -4.36
C PHE A 34 -1.98 -10.62 -3.31
N GLY A 35 -2.99 -9.75 -3.35
CA GLY A 35 -4.14 -9.81 -2.43
C GLY A 35 -4.88 -11.15 -2.53
N ALA A 36 -5.13 -11.63 -3.75
CA ALA A 36 -5.76 -12.93 -3.98
C ALA A 36 -4.90 -14.10 -3.46
N ALA A 37 -3.57 -14.06 -3.69
CA ALA A 37 -2.65 -15.08 -3.20
C ALA A 37 -2.55 -15.13 -1.67
N ASN A 38 -2.80 -14.01 -0.99
CA ASN A 38 -2.80 -13.90 0.48
C ASN A 38 -4.20 -14.08 1.10
N GLY A 39 -5.19 -14.55 0.33
CA GLY A 39 -6.50 -14.95 0.87
C GLY A 39 -7.50 -13.81 1.04
N ILE A 40 -7.31 -12.67 0.38
CA ILE A 40 -8.35 -11.62 0.33
C ILE A 40 -9.43 -12.06 -0.67
N GLU A 41 -10.53 -12.62 -0.17
CA GLU A 41 -11.57 -13.24 -1.02
C GLU A 41 -12.53 -12.23 -1.67
N ASN A 42 -12.95 -11.20 -0.93
CA ASN A 42 -14.05 -10.34 -1.37
C ASN A 42 -13.60 -9.23 -2.33
N GLU A 43 -12.49 -8.55 -2.02
CA GLU A 43 -11.98 -7.46 -2.84
C GLU A 43 -10.44 -7.41 -2.77
N PRO A 44 -9.75 -8.26 -3.56
CA PRO A 44 -8.29 -8.35 -3.55
C PRO A 44 -7.60 -7.10 -4.11
N SER A 45 -8.33 -6.21 -4.80
CA SER A 45 -7.79 -4.90 -5.17
C SER A 45 -7.80 -3.90 -4.01
N CYS A 46 -8.50 -4.20 -2.91
CA CYS A 46 -8.67 -3.29 -1.78
C CYS A 46 -9.27 -1.91 -2.14
N ILE A 47 -9.81 -1.73 -3.35
CA ILE A 47 -10.41 -0.47 -3.80
C ILE A 47 -11.58 -0.11 -2.87
N GLY A 48 -11.62 1.17 -2.44
CA GLY A 48 -12.61 1.67 -1.49
C GLY A 48 -12.26 1.43 -0.02
N LEU A 49 -11.17 0.72 0.30
CA LEU A 49 -10.62 0.69 1.65
C LEU A 49 -9.72 1.90 1.88
N ASN A 50 -9.67 2.39 3.13
CA ASN A 50 -8.73 3.42 3.54
C ASN A 50 -7.45 2.77 4.07
N TYR A 51 -6.34 2.97 3.34
CA TYR A 51 -5.06 2.38 3.70
C TYR A 51 -4.51 2.95 5.01
N LEU A 52 -4.68 4.26 5.26
CA LEU A 52 -4.26 4.89 6.49
C LEU A 52 -5.04 4.37 7.70
N ASP A 53 -6.35 4.18 7.56
CA ASP A 53 -7.17 3.58 8.64
C ASP A 53 -6.73 2.14 8.94
N THR A 54 -6.39 1.35 7.91
CA THR A 54 -5.85 0.00 8.09
C THR A 54 -4.53 0.04 8.86
N CYS A 55 -3.60 0.93 8.50
CA CYS A 55 -2.34 1.10 9.22
C CYS A 55 -2.55 1.56 10.66
N ASP A 56 -3.44 2.53 10.91
CA ASP A 56 -3.74 3.01 12.25
C ASP A 56 -4.32 1.90 13.14
N ARG A 57 -5.18 1.04 12.59
CA ARG A 57 -5.74 -0.11 13.33
C ARG A 57 -4.71 -1.19 13.62
N ALA A 58 -3.70 -1.34 12.76
CA ALA A 58 -2.60 -2.29 12.93
C ALA A 58 -1.48 -1.75 13.83
N THR A 59 -1.54 -0.48 14.23
CA THR A 59 -0.55 0.16 15.08
C THR A 59 -0.80 -0.17 16.56
N GLU A 60 0.18 -0.76 17.23
CA GLU A 60 0.15 -0.97 18.69
C GLU A 60 0.95 0.12 19.42
N ASN A 61 2.04 0.59 18.82
CA ASN A 61 2.87 1.70 19.28
C ASN A 61 3.39 2.58 18.12
N GLU A 62 3.84 3.79 18.44
CA GLU A 62 4.28 4.80 17.45
C GLU A 62 5.55 4.44 16.67
N PHE A 63 6.27 3.40 17.09
CA PHE A 63 7.48 2.89 16.43
C PHE A 63 7.20 1.65 15.59
N ASP A 64 5.95 1.16 15.53
CA ASP A 64 5.58 0.04 14.66
C ASP A 64 5.59 0.46 13.19
N GLU A 65 5.88 -0.50 12.31
CA GLU A 65 5.93 -0.28 10.86
C GLU A 65 4.64 0.36 10.31
N PRO A 66 3.41 -0.07 10.68
CA PRO A 66 2.19 0.58 10.22
C PRO A 66 2.10 2.06 10.63
N ALA A 67 2.58 2.42 11.82
CA ALA A 67 2.58 3.78 12.32
C ALA A 67 3.52 4.67 11.49
N ILE A 68 4.72 4.16 11.23
CA ILE A 68 5.75 4.86 10.44
C ILE A 68 5.28 5.04 8.99
N ILE A 69 4.70 3.99 8.38
CA ILE A 69 4.15 4.05 7.02
C ILE A 69 3.04 5.09 6.92
N ALA A 70 2.08 5.06 7.85
CA ALA A 70 0.96 6.00 7.83
C ALA A 70 1.42 7.45 8.05
N ALA A 71 2.39 7.67 8.95
CA ALA A 71 2.99 8.98 9.16
C ALA A 71 3.73 9.51 7.92
N GLY A 72 4.50 8.66 7.23
CA GLY A 72 5.19 9.01 5.98
C GLY A 72 4.22 9.42 4.87
N ILE A 73 3.19 8.60 4.63
CA ILE A 73 2.16 8.90 3.63
C ILE A 73 1.42 10.21 3.95
N ARG A 74 1.12 10.47 5.23
CA ARG A 74 0.47 11.72 5.67
C ARG A 74 1.34 12.96 5.39
N GLN A 75 2.65 12.87 5.59
CA GLN A 75 3.58 13.96 5.28
C GLN A 75 3.58 14.28 3.77
N VAL A 76 3.58 13.23 2.93
CA VAL A 76 3.50 13.38 1.46
C VAL A 76 2.17 14.02 1.05
N ILE A 77 1.04 13.53 1.58
CA ILE A 77 -0.30 14.08 1.28
C ILE A 77 -0.42 15.55 1.67
N LYS A 78 0.19 15.96 2.79
CA LYS A 78 0.20 17.37 3.24
C LYS A 78 1.15 18.26 2.43
N GLY A 79 2.00 17.67 1.58
CA GLY A 79 3.05 18.39 0.87
C GLY A 79 4.21 18.84 1.77
N GLU A 80 4.38 18.22 2.93
CA GLU A 80 5.50 18.49 3.84
C GLU A 80 6.81 17.89 3.29
N ILE A 81 6.71 16.76 2.58
CA ILE A 81 7.79 16.10 1.85
C ILE A 81 7.30 15.69 0.45
N GLU A 82 8.21 15.64 -0.52
CA GLU A 82 7.86 15.25 -1.90
C GLU A 82 7.70 13.73 -2.05
N GLU A 83 8.49 12.96 -1.29
CA GLU A 83 8.57 11.52 -1.43
C GLU A 83 8.90 10.87 -0.09
N PHE A 84 8.36 9.67 0.13
CA PHE A 84 8.62 8.84 1.29
C PHE A 84 8.94 7.42 0.86
N PHE A 85 10.05 6.89 1.38
CA PHE A 85 10.43 5.50 1.20
C PHE A 85 10.80 4.88 2.53
N ILE A 86 10.42 3.62 2.69
CA ILE A 86 10.83 2.81 3.82
C ILE A 86 11.18 1.42 3.29
N ASN A 87 12.36 0.96 3.67
CA ASN A 87 12.69 -0.46 3.63
C ASN A 87 12.30 -1.02 4.99
N TYR A 88 11.32 -1.89 5.03
CA TYR A 88 10.97 -2.60 6.23
C TYR A 88 11.47 -4.05 6.09
N PRO A 89 12.14 -4.61 7.11
CA PRO A 89 12.60 -5.99 7.05
C PRO A 89 11.39 -6.91 6.97
N CYS A 90 11.19 -7.52 5.81
CA CYS A 90 10.14 -8.52 5.61
C CYS A 90 10.59 -9.81 6.33
N HIS A 91 10.37 -9.87 7.63
CA HIS A 91 10.51 -11.09 8.41
C HIS A 91 9.38 -12.05 8.01
N SER A 92 9.62 -12.86 6.99
CA SER A 92 8.97 -14.16 6.93
C SER A 92 9.49 -14.99 8.12
N PRO A 93 8.65 -15.80 8.80
CA PRO A 93 9.12 -16.78 9.79
C PRO A 93 10.18 -17.75 9.25
N THR A 94 10.32 -17.84 7.92
CA THR A 94 11.21 -18.77 7.22
C THR A 94 12.27 -18.13 6.33
N GLU A 95 12.28 -16.80 6.10
CA GLU A 95 13.27 -16.15 5.23
C GLU A 95 13.49 -14.67 5.59
N GLU A 96 14.75 -14.25 5.73
CA GLU A 96 15.10 -12.83 5.67
C GLU A 96 15.08 -12.37 4.22
N ARG A 97 14.28 -11.34 3.92
CA ARG A 97 14.30 -10.65 2.63
C ARG A 97 14.74 -9.21 2.83
N TRP A 98 15.77 -8.84 2.07
CA TRP A 98 16.37 -7.50 2.00
C TRP A 98 15.80 -6.74 0.81
#